data_AF-A0A4R4XX81-F1
#
_entry.id   AF-A0A4R4XX81-F1
#
_cell.length_a   1.000
_cell.length_b   1.000
_cell.length_c   1.000
_cell.angle_alpha   90.00
_cell.angle_beta   90.00
_cell.angle_gamma   90.00
#
_symmetry.space_group_name_H-M   'P 1'
#
loop_
_entity.id
_entity.type
_entity.pdbx_description
1 polymer ?
#
loop_
_entity_poly.entity_id
_entity_poly.type
_entity_poly.pdbx_seq_one_letter_code
_entity_poly.pdbx_strand_id
1 'polypeptide(L)'
;MKTALYVPGDRPDRLDKALRSGADQLIVDLEDAVPVAAKERTRAAVAGWLRALPAERPLVTVRINPGGLGHADVRALAGPGLDGVLAAKTETADEMHALDGVLTAAGMPELPVVPLLESAAAVFAAPAIAAAPRVTGLQLGEADLAADLGVTPSPDGSELLWARSQIVAACAAAGLSPPLAPVSTEFRDLDAFRATTERLKRLGFRGRACIHPAQLPVAAGVFTPSPAELERARTLVAAYESSLAAGSGVLVGDDGRLVDEAVVRAARRLLLT
;
A
#
# COMPACT_ATOMS: atom_id res chain seq x y z
N MET A 1 -7.85 -0.08 -5.56
CA MET A 1 -7.63 0.30 -4.16
C MET A 1 -6.96 1.67 -4.11
N LYS A 2 -7.56 2.64 -3.41
CA LYS A 2 -7.16 4.05 -3.30
C LYS A 2 -6.95 4.46 -1.85
N THR A 3 -7.61 3.80 -0.90
CA THR A 3 -7.54 4.17 0.52
C THR A 3 -7.35 2.94 1.40
N ALA A 4 -6.42 3.03 2.35
CA ALA A 4 -6.29 2.04 3.42
C ALA A 4 -6.29 2.74 4.77
N LEU A 5 -7.17 2.35 5.69
CA LEU A 5 -7.30 2.95 7.02
C LEU A 5 -6.63 2.08 8.08
N TYR A 6 -5.64 2.60 8.78
CA TYR A 6 -5.09 1.98 9.98
C TYR A 6 -6.09 2.04 11.14
N VAL A 7 -6.28 0.91 11.80
CA VAL A 7 -7.18 0.78 12.95
C VAL A 7 -6.49 -0.03 14.06
N PRO A 8 -6.33 0.52 15.28
CA PRO A 8 -5.76 -0.25 16.39
C PRO A 8 -6.60 -1.48 16.70
N GLY A 9 -5.98 -2.66 16.74
CA GLY A 9 -6.66 -3.93 17.03
C GLY A 9 -7.20 -4.01 18.46
N ASP A 10 -6.63 -3.25 19.40
CA ASP A 10 -7.06 -3.20 20.80
C ASP A 10 -8.24 -2.25 21.04
N ARG A 11 -8.83 -1.70 19.96
CA ARG A 11 -9.97 -0.80 19.98
C ARG A 11 -11.16 -1.41 19.22
N PRO A 12 -11.89 -2.38 19.82
CA PRO A 12 -13.03 -3.02 19.15
C PRO A 12 -14.11 -2.02 18.73
N ASP A 13 -14.32 -0.96 19.53
CA ASP A 13 -15.22 0.15 19.21
C ASP A 13 -14.86 0.87 17.90
N ARG A 14 -13.58 0.87 17.53
CA ARG A 14 -13.07 1.48 16.29
C ARG A 14 -13.10 0.51 15.12
N LEU A 15 -12.84 -0.77 15.33
CA LEU A 15 -12.92 -1.80 14.29
C LEU A 15 -14.31 -1.82 13.63
N ASP A 16 -15.37 -1.85 14.45
CA ASP A 16 -16.75 -1.90 13.94
C ASP A 16 -17.17 -0.60 13.25
N LYS A 17 -16.63 0.55 13.67
CA LYS A 17 -16.86 1.83 12.99
C LYS A 17 -16.11 1.90 11.67
N ALA A 18 -14.89 1.36 11.61
CA ALA A 18 -14.04 1.39 10.44
C ALA A 18 -14.63 0.62 9.25
N LEU A 19 -15.40 -0.45 9.50
CA LEU A 19 -16.16 -1.16 8.45
C LEU A 19 -17.10 -0.25 7.66
N ARG A 20 -17.58 0.84 8.27
CA ARG A 20 -18.49 1.83 7.64
C ARG A 20 -17.78 3.13 7.26
N SER A 21 -16.44 3.15 7.24
CA SER A 21 -15.66 4.36 6.97
C SER A 21 -15.61 4.76 5.50
N GLY A 22 -15.93 3.83 4.58
CA GLY A 22 -15.74 4.02 3.13
C GLY A 22 -14.29 3.86 2.67
N ALA A 23 -13.41 3.30 3.50
CA ALA A 23 -12.07 2.87 3.07
C ALA A 23 -12.18 1.65 2.15
N ASP A 24 -11.29 1.53 1.15
CA ASP A 24 -11.22 0.31 0.32
C ASP A 24 -10.60 -0.87 1.10
N GLN A 25 -9.68 -0.55 2.03
CA GLN A 25 -8.96 -1.50 2.87
C GLN A 25 -8.90 -1.00 4.32
N LEU A 26 -8.99 -1.91 5.27
CA LEU A 26 -8.63 -1.71 6.67
C LEU A 26 -7.31 -2.42 6.97
N ILE A 27 -6.40 -1.73 7.65
CA ILE A 27 -5.16 -2.27 8.18
C ILE A 27 -5.32 -2.33 9.71
N VAL A 28 -5.68 -3.52 10.21
CA VAL A 28 -5.86 -3.75 11.65
C VAL A 28 -4.50 -3.96 12.29
N ASP A 29 -4.17 -3.13 13.27
CA ASP A 29 -2.83 -3.09 13.84
C ASP A 29 -2.70 -3.93 15.11
N LEU A 30 -1.81 -4.93 15.09
CA LEU A 30 -1.40 -5.70 16.28
C LEU A 30 -0.01 -5.31 16.81
N GLU A 31 0.64 -4.34 16.16
CA GLU A 31 2.04 -4.00 16.34
C GLU A 31 2.19 -2.72 17.20
N ASP A 32 2.65 -1.57 16.68
CA ASP A 32 2.96 -0.39 17.51
C ASP A 32 1.75 0.16 18.29
N ALA A 33 0.53 0.07 17.74
CA ALA A 33 -0.66 0.57 18.44
C ALA A 33 -1.08 -0.30 19.64
N VAL A 34 -0.44 -1.47 19.83
CA VAL A 34 -0.82 -2.44 20.86
C VAL A 34 0.33 -2.64 21.86
N PRO A 35 0.15 -2.26 23.14
CA PRO A 35 1.14 -2.52 24.18
C PRO A 35 1.49 -4.01 24.27
N VAL A 36 2.76 -4.34 24.55
CA VAL A 36 3.25 -5.72 24.62
C VAL A 36 2.37 -6.61 25.51
N ALA A 37 2.02 -6.14 26.71
CA ALA A 37 1.18 -6.88 27.65
C ALA A 37 -0.26 -7.14 27.15
N ALA A 38 -0.72 -6.40 26.14
CA ALA A 38 -2.03 -6.55 25.55
C ALA A 38 -2.04 -7.41 24.27
N LYS A 39 -0.89 -7.75 23.68
CA LYS A 39 -0.83 -8.39 22.36
C LYS A 39 -1.60 -9.71 22.28
N GLU A 40 -1.49 -10.56 23.30
CA GLU A 40 -2.18 -11.87 23.30
C GLU A 40 -3.71 -11.71 23.32
N ARG A 41 -4.24 -10.92 24.27
CA ARG A 41 -5.69 -10.66 24.34
C ARG A 41 -6.20 -9.95 23.09
N THR A 42 -5.42 -9.01 22.53
CA THR A 42 -5.81 -8.26 21.33
C THR A 42 -5.84 -9.17 20.10
N ARG A 43 -4.85 -10.04 19.94
CA ARG A 43 -4.82 -11.05 18.88
C ARG A 43 -6.06 -11.94 18.92
N ALA A 44 -6.43 -12.43 20.11
CA ALA A 44 -7.63 -13.26 20.27
C ALA A 44 -8.91 -12.49 19.92
N ALA A 45 -9.01 -11.22 20.32
CA ALA A 45 -10.15 -10.35 19.99
C ALA A 45 -10.25 -10.09 18.48
N VAL A 46 -9.14 -9.75 17.81
CA VAL A 46 -9.11 -9.55 16.35
C VAL A 46 -9.47 -10.83 15.61
N ALA A 47 -8.97 -11.99 16.04
CA ALA A 47 -9.34 -13.27 15.44
C ALA A 47 -10.86 -13.56 15.57
N GLY A 48 -11.46 -13.23 16.73
CA GLY A 48 -12.90 -13.31 16.92
C GLY A 48 -13.68 -12.38 16.00
N TRP A 49 -13.21 -11.13 15.88
CA TRP A 49 -13.80 -10.12 15.00
C TRP A 49 -13.74 -10.51 13.52
N LEU A 50 -12.60 -11.02 13.04
CA LEU A 50 -12.43 -11.49 11.66
C LEU A 50 -13.47 -12.56 11.28
N ARG A 51 -13.72 -13.52 12.17
CA ARG A 51 -14.74 -14.57 11.96
C ARG A 51 -16.17 -14.05 11.94
N ALA A 52 -16.42 -12.90 12.55
CA ALA A 52 -17.74 -12.27 12.63
C ALA A 52 -17.98 -11.24 11.51
N LEU A 53 -17.02 -11.07 10.59
CA LEU A 53 -17.12 -10.08 9.52
C LEU A 53 -18.27 -10.40 8.56
N PRO A 54 -19.03 -9.38 8.11
CA PRO A 54 -20.04 -9.56 7.07
C PRO A 54 -19.40 -9.86 5.72
N ALA A 55 -20.18 -10.43 4.79
CA ALA A 55 -19.72 -10.74 3.43
C ALA A 55 -19.39 -9.47 2.64
N GLU A 56 -20.23 -8.44 2.73
CA GLU A 56 -19.99 -7.13 2.12
C GLU A 56 -19.22 -6.24 3.11
N ARG A 57 -17.94 -6.00 2.80
CA ARG A 57 -17.01 -5.26 3.65
C ARG A 57 -15.80 -4.79 2.83
N PRO A 58 -15.02 -3.82 3.33
CA PRO A 58 -13.70 -3.55 2.76
C PRO A 58 -12.75 -4.77 2.90
N LEU A 59 -11.64 -4.72 2.16
CA LEU A 59 -10.53 -5.64 2.39
C LEU A 59 -9.99 -5.44 3.81
N VAL A 60 -9.62 -6.53 4.48
CA VAL A 60 -9.08 -6.52 5.83
C VAL A 60 -7.72 -7.20 5.83
N THR A 61 -6.71 -6.37 6.07
CA THR A 61 -5.32 -6.80 6.27
C THR A 61 -4.96 -6.58 7.73
N VAL A 62 -4.15 -7.48 8.30
CA VAL A 62 -3.64 -7.30 9.66
C VAL A 62 -2.16 -6.97 9.62
N ARG A 63 -1.75 -5.87 10.26
CA ARG A 63 -0.33 -5.57 10.54
C ARG A 63 0.12 -6.47 11.68
N ILE A 64 0.90 -7.48 11.34
CA ILE A 64 1.44 -8.45 12.29
C ILE A 64 2.73 -7.92 12.91
N ASN A 65 3.07 -8.42 14.10
CA ASN A 65 4.35 -8.15 14.74
C ASN A 65 5.51 -8.77 13.94
N PRO A 66 6.76 -8.30 14.13
CA PRO A 66 7.92 -8.96 13.55
C PRO A 66 8.24 -10.29 14.24
N GLY A 67 8.98 -11.15 13.53
CA GLY A 67 9.55 -12.39 14.05
C GLY A 67 8.54 -13.36 14.67
N GLY A 68 8.92 -13.98 15.79
CA GLY A 68 8.13 -15.04 16.44
C GLY A 68 6.73 -14.59 16.90
N LEU A 69 6.56 -13.31 17.25
CA LEU A 69 5.24 -12.75 17.59
C LEU A 69 4.34 -12.67 16.34
N GLY A 70 4.88 -12.28 15.19
CA GLY A 70 4.17 -12.30 13.92
C GLY A 70 3.69 -13.70 13.53
N HIS A 71 4.54 -14.71 13.77
CA HIS A 71 4.15 -16.10 13.54
C HIS A 71 2.99 -16.53 14.46
N ALA A 72 2.97 -16.04 15.70
CA ALA A 72 1.85 -16.27 16.62
C ALA A 72 0.57 -15.53 16.18
N ASP A 73 0.71 -14.32 15.64
CA ASP A 73 -0.39 -13.56 15.04
C ASP A 73 -1.00 -14.36 13.88
N VAL A 74 -0.20 -14.80 12.91
CA VAL A 74 -0.66 -15.59 11.76
C VAL A 74 -1.44 -16.83 12.20
N ARG A 75 -0.91 -17.62 13.13
CA ARG A 75 -1.58 -18.83 13.60
C ARG A 75 -2.94 -18.56 14.24
N ALA A 76 -3.11 -17.44 14.94
CA ALA A 76 -4.37 -17.11 15.59
C ALA A 76 -5.40 -16.48 14.64
N LEU A 77 -4.92 -15.77 13.63
CA LEU A 77 -5.76 -15.06 12.65
C LEU A 77 -6.18 -15.93 11.47
N ALA A 78 -5.57 -17.12 11.33
CA ALA A 78 -5.88 -18.05 10.27
C ALA A 78 -7.37 -18.42 10.24
N GLY A 79 -8.02 -18.10 9.11
CA GLY A 79 -9.43 -18.34 8.94
C GLY A 79 -10.10 -17.36 7.97
N PRO A 80 -11.44 -17.45 7.85
CA PRO A 80 -12.20 -16.55 7.00
C PRO A 80 -12.14 -15.11 7.51
N GLY A 81 -12.17 -14.16 6.59
CA GLY A 81 -12.20 -12.72 6.91
C GLY A 81 -10.85 -12.01 6.81
N LEU A 82 -9.73 -12.74 6.81
CA LEU A 82 -8.39 -12.19 6.60
C LEU A 82 -8.04 -12.19 5.11
N ASP A 83 -7.82 -11.02 4.51
CA ASP A 83 -7.53 -10.89 3.08
C ASP A 83 -6.04 -10.61 2.80
N GLY A 84 -5.22 -10.38 3.83
CA GLY A 84 -3.78 -10.23 3.70
C GLY A 84 -3.09 -9.96 5.03
N VAL A 85 -1.76 -9.98 5.04
CA VAL A 85 -0.96 -9.50 6.17
C VAL A 85 0.00 -8.38 5.74
N LEU A 86 0.16 -7.41 6.61
CA LEU A 86 1.22 -6.40 6.52
C LEU A 86 2.33 -6.81 7.50
N ALA A 87 3.50 -7.18 6.98
CA ALA A 87 4.62 -7.63 7.79
C ALA A 87 5.45 -6.42 8.27
N ALA A 88 5.26 -6.03 9.53
CA ALA A 88 5.99 -4.90 10.13
C ALA A 88 7.49 -5.15 10.18
N LYS A 89 8.29 -4.08 10.10
CA LYS A 89 9.75 -4.09 10.30
C LYS A 89 10.47 -5.18 9.49
N THR A 90 10.06 -5.38 8.23
CA THR A 90 10.71 -6.36 7.35
C THR A 90 12.06 -5.83 6.88
N GLU A 91 13.12 -6.61 7.04
CA GLU A 91 14.47 -6.25 6.60
C GLU A 91 15.03 -7.12 5.48
N THR A 92 14.55 -8.37 5.35
CA THR A 92 15.15 -9.34 4.41
C THR A 92 14.13 -10.18 3.65
N ALA A 93 14.54 -10.73 2.50
CA ALA A 93 13.73 -11.71 1.77
C ALA A 93 13.58 -13.05 2.52
N ASP A 94 14.58 -13.42 3.34
CA ASP A 94 14.53 -14.64 4.15
C ASP A 94 13.41 -14.61 5.19
N GLU A 95 13.12 -13.43 5.76
CA GLU A 95 11.95 -13.23 6.63
C GLU A 95 10.63 -13.51 5.89
N MET A 96 10.54 -13.14 4.62
CA MET A 96 9.37 -13.41 3.79
C MET A 96 9.24 -14.91 3.46
N HIS A 97 10.35 -15.60 3.21
CA HIS A 97 10.35 -17.06 3.06
C HIS A 97 9.94 -17.78 4.35
N ALA A 98 10.41 -17.31 5.50
CA ALA A 98 10.00 -17.85 6.80
C ALA A 98 8.50 -17.64 7.03
N LEU A 99 7.99 -16.44 6.74
CA LEU A 99 6.57 -16.11 6.85
C LEU A 99 5.71 -16.95 5.90
N ASP A 100 6.17 -17.19 4.67
CA ASP A 100 5.50 -18.07 3.69
C ASP A 100 5.32 -19.50 4.24
N GLY A 101 6.35 -20.06 4.87
CA GLY A 101 6.27 -21.37 5.52
C GLY A 101 5.23 -21.40 6.66
N VAL A 102 5.16 -20.34 7.46
CA VAL A 102 4.19 -20.22 8.56
C VAL A 102 2.76 -20.07 8.03
N LEU A 103 2.54 -19.26 7.00
CA LEU A 103 1.23 -19.09 6.35
C LEU A 103 0.76 -20.40 5.71
N THR A 104 1.67 -21.11 5.03
CA THR A 104 1.38 -22.42 4.44
C THR A 104 0.97 -23.43 5.51
N ALA A 105 1.74 -23.52 6.60
CA ALA A 105 1.42 -24.42 7.72
C ALA A 105 0.11 -24.06 8.44
N ALA A 106 -0.29 -22.78 8.41
CA ALA A 106 -1.56 -22.30 8.95
C ALA A 106 -2.75 -22.51 7.99
N GLY A 107 -2.55 -23.13 6.82
CA GLY A 107 -3.61 -23.35 5.83
C GLY A 107 -3.98 -22.12 5.02
N MET A 108 -3.06 -21.15 4.90
CA MET A 108 -3.25 -19.90 4.15
C MET A 108 -2.29 -19.76 2.95
N PRO A 109 -2.20 -20.76 2.05
CA PRO A 109 -1.15 -20.85 1.03
C PRO A 109 -1.27 -19.83 -0.10
N GLU A 110 -2.31 -18.99 -0.14
CA GLU A 110 -2.47 -17.92 -1.14
C GLU A 110 -2.65 -16.52 -0.50
N LEU A 111 -2.48 -16.40 0.82
CA LEU A 111 -2.69 -15.12 1.50
C LEU A 111 -1.62 -14.09 1.06
N PRO A 112 -2.02 -12.91 0.54
CA PRO A 112 -1.09 -11.84 0.17
C PRO A 112 -0.31 -11.30 1.36
N VAL A 113 0.95 -10.97 1.11
CA VAL A 113 1.84 -10.31 2.07
C VAL A 113 2.24 -8.96 1.50
N VAL A 114 2.19 -7.93 2.35
CA VAL A 114 2.77 -6.62 2.07
C VAL A 114 3.85 -6.37 3.13
N PRO A 115 5.13 -6.37 2.77
CA PRO A 115 6.21 -5.98 3.67
C PRO A 115 6.17 -4.48 3.95
N LEU A 116 6.33 -4.11 5.22
CA LEU A 116 6.52 -2.72 5.66
C LEU A 116 8.01 -2.49 5.91
N LEU A 117 8.62 -1.64 5.07
CA LEU A 117 10.05 -1.32 5.11
C LEU A 117 10.23 -0.03 5.91
N GLU A 118 11.01 -0.11 6.98
CA GLU A 118 11.05 0.92 8.04
C GLU A 118 12.48 1.28 8.47
N SER A 119 13.49 0.70 7.82
CA SER A 119 14.91 0.97 8.06
C SER A 119 15.67 1.18 6.75
N ALA A 120 16.84 1.82 6.82
CA ALA A 120 17.71 2.00 5.67
C ALA A 120 18.11 0.66 5.05
N ALA A 121 18.42 -0.34 5.89
CA ALA A 121 18.74 -1.70 5.45
C ALA A 121 17.59 -2.30 4.63
N ALA A 122 16.36 -2.17 5.12
CA ALA A 122 15.16 -2.62 4.43
C ALA A 122 14.97 -1.93 3.06
N VAL A 123 15.19 -0.62 2.98
CA VAL A 123 15.11 0.14 1.72
C VAL A 123 16.16 -0.34 0.71
N PHE A 124 17.39 -0.65 1.15
CA PHE A 124 18.41 -1.24 0.28
C PHE A 124 18.04 -2.67 -0.17
N ALA A 125 17.39 -3.46 0.70
CA ALA A 125 16.94 -4.81 0.41
C ALA A 125 15.62 -4.88 -0.40
N ALA A 126 14.97 -3.74 -0.66
CA ALA A 126 13.64 -3.68 -1.27
C ALA A 126 13.47 -4.51 -2.55
N PRO A 127 14.43 -4.55 -3.52
CA PRO A 127 14.28 -5.39 -4.70
C PRO A 127 14.19 -6.90 -4.39
N ALA A 128 14.98 -7.38 -3.43
CA ALA A 128 14.97 -8.78 -3.03
C ALA A 128 13.68 -9.12 -2.25
N ILE A 129 13.26 -8.22 -1.34
CA ILE A 129 12.01 -8.37 -0.59
C ILE A 129 10.81 -8.38 -1.55
N ALA A 130 10.79 -7.49 -2.54
CA ALA A 130 9.71 -7.42 -3.53
C ALA A 130 9.57 -8.71 -4.37
N ALA A 131 10.66 -9.43 -4.61
CA ALA A 131 10.66 -10.67 -5.38
C ALA A 131 10.31 -11.92 -4.53
N ALA A 132 10.15 -11.76 -3.22
CA ALA A 132 9.91 -12.87 -2.32
C ALA A 132 8.47 -13.45 -2.46
N PRO A 133 8.21 -14.69 -1.98
CA PRO A 133 6.90 -15.32 -2.11
C PRO A 133 5.79 -14.49 -1.48
N ARG A 134 4.60 -14.55 -2.10
CA ARG A 134 3.35 -13.88 -1.64
C ARG A 134 3.37 -12.36 -1.63
N VAL A 135 4.51 -11.73 -1.91
CA VAL A 135 4.62 -10.28 -1.87
C VAL A 135 3.83 -9.69 -3.03
N THR A 136 2.80 -8.89 -2.72
CA THR A 136 1.94 -8.26 -3.74
C THR A 136 2.17 -6.76 -3.88
N GLY A 137 2.97 -6.19 -2.99
CA GLY A 137 3.36 -4.78 -2.95
C GLY A 137 4.21 -4.50 -1.72
N LEU A 138 4.73 -3.28 -1.62
CA LEU A 138 5.52 -2.81 -0.48
C LEU A 138 4.83 -1.60 0.17
N GLN A 139 5.10 -1.40 1.46
CA GLN A 139 4.82 -0.14 2.16
C GLN A 139 6.09 0.43 2.78
N LEU A 140 6.10 1.74 3.01
CA LEU A 140 7.19 2.46 3.65
C LEU A 140 6.69 3.03 4.99
N GLY A 141 7.33 2.67 6.10
CA GLY A 141 7.08 3.26 7.41
C GLY A 141 7.99 4.46 7.63
N GLU A 142 7.51 5.65 7.28
CA GLU A 142 8.36 6.85 7.21
C GLU A 142 8.81 7.39 8.57
N ALA A 143 8.04 7.18 9.64
CA ALA A 143 8.40 7.65 10.97
C ALA A 143 9.62 6.89 11.51
N ASP A 144 9.56 5.56 11.45
CA ASP A 144 10.67 4.67 11.86
C ASP A 144 11.87 4.85 10.95
N LEU A 145 11.66 4.96 9.62
CA LEU A 145 12.75 5.19 8.68
C LEU A 145 13.46 6.53 8.92
N ALA A 146 12.71 7.60 9.22
CA ALA A 146 13.30 8.89 9.53
C ALA A 146 14.15 8.83 10.81
N ALA A 147 13.68 8.10 11.83
CA ALA A 147 14.42 7.86 13.05
C ALA A 147 15.71 7.05 12.80
N ASP A 148 15.64 5.99 12.00
CA ASP A 148 16.78 5.14 11.61
C ASP A 148 17.85 5.92 10.82
N LEU A 149 17.41 6.78 9.89
CA LEU A 149 18.30 7.65 9.11
C LEU A 149 18.83 8.86 9.89
N GLY A 150 18.24 9.18 11.05
CA GLY A 150 18.57 10.38 11.82
C GLY A 150 18.17 11.69 11.13
N VAL A 151 17.10 11.67 10.34
CA VAL A 151 16.60 12.85 9.60
C VAL A 151 15.29 13.37 10.18
N THR A 152 15.07 14.68 10.07
CA THR A 152 13.79 15.32 10.38
C THR A 152 13.14 15.74 9.07
N PRO A 153 12.07 15.07 8.61
CA PRO A 153 11.42 15.42 7.35
C PRO A 153 10.87 16.85 7.41
N SER A 154 11.16 17.62 6.37
CA SER A 154 10.49 18.91 6.13
C SER A 154 9.02 18.69 5.75
N PRO A 155 8.17 19.74 5.73
CA PRO A 155 6.77 19.59 5.34
C PRO A 155 6.55 18.97 3.95
N ASP A 156 7.52 19.14 3.04
CA ASP A 156 7.46 18.49 1.73
C ASP A 156 7.98 17.03 1.79
N GLY A 157 8.80 16.68 2.77
CA GLY A 157 9.37 15.36 3.01
C GLY A 157 10.42 14.95 1.98
N SER A 158 11.13 15.91 1.38
CA SER A 158 12.17 15.68 0.36
C SER A 158 13.32 14.82 0.86
N GLU A 159 13.57 14.78 2.17
CA GLU A 159 14.59 13.95 2.82
C GLU A 159 14.34 12.46 2.61
N LEU A 160 13.07 12.04 2.41
CA LEU A 160 12.68 10.65 2.15
C LEU A 160 12.46 10.34 0.65
N LEU A 161 12.76 11.29 -0.25
CA LEU A 161 12.52 11.14 -1.69
C LEU A 161 13.22 9.91 -2.28
N TRP A 162 14.47 9.67 -1.89
CA TRP A 162 15.23 8.51 -2.36
C TRP A 162 14.55 7.21 -1.96
N ALA A 163 14.21 7.04 -0.68
CA ALA A 163 13.55 5.85 -0.18
C ALA A 163 12.20 5.61 -0.88
N ARG A 164 11.38 6.66 -1.01
CA ARG A 164 10.10 6.62 -1.76
C ARG A 164 10.29 6.12 -3.20
N SER A 165 11.30 6.65 -3.88
CA SER A 165 11.61 6.28 -5.28
C SER A 165 12.09 4.84 -5.39
N GLN A 166 12.91 4.38 -4.43
CA GLN A 166 13.39 3.00 -4.36
C GLN A 166 12.23 2.01 -4.21
N ILE A 167 11.25 2.29 -3.34
CA ILE A 167 10.09 1.41 -3.15
C ILE A 167 9.26 1.29 -4.43
N VAL A 168 8.98 2.43 -5.09
CA VAL A 168 8.23 2.42 -6.37
C VAL A 168 9.00 1.64 -7.44
N ALA A 169 10.31 1.85 -7.55
CA ALA A 169 11.16 1.14 -8.51
C ALA A 169 11.22 -0.37 -8.21
N ALA A 170 11.34 -0.77 -6.96
CA ALA A 170 11.36 -2.18 -6.54
C ALA A 170 10.03 -2.89 -6.89
N CYS A 171 8.88 -2.27 -6.57
CA CYS A 171 7.59 -2.82 -6.98
C CYS A 171 7.48 -2.98 -8.50
N ALA A 172 7.88 -1.95 -9.26
CA ALA A 172 7.82 -2.01 -10.72
C ALA A 172 8.75 -3.08 -11.30
N ALA A 173 9.96 -3.22 -10.76
CA ALA A 173 10.95 -4.22 -11.19
C ALA A 173 10.48 -5.66 -10.92
N ALA A 174 9.77 -5.89 -9.80
CA ALA A 174 9.19 -7.18 -9.45
C ALA A 174 7.82 -7.43 -10.12
N GLY A 175 7.30 -6.51 -10.95
CA GLY A 175 5.99 -6.64 -11.60
C GLY A 175 4.80 -6.54 -10.64
N LEU A 176 5.01 -5.96 -9.46
CA LEU A 176 3.98 -5.81 -8.42
C LEU A 176 3.05 -4.62 -8.69
N SER A 177 1.96 -4.57 -7.94
CA SER A 177 1.13 -3.37 -7.88
C SER A 177 1.94 -2.20 -7.35
N PRO A 178 1.68 -0.96 -7.82
CA PRO A 178 2.35 0.21 -7.27
C PRO A 178 2.08 0.32 -5.75
N PRO A 179 3.07 0.75 -4.96
CA PRO A 179 2.97 0.76 -3.51
C PRO A 179 1.89 1.74 -3.03
N LEU A 180 1.33 1.45 -1.85
CA LEU A 180 0.46 2.39 -1.15
C LEU A 180 1.31 3.52 -0.58
N ALA A 181 0.90 4.77 -0.78
CA ALA A 181 1.59 5.91 -0.19
C ALA A 181 1.53 5.85 1.35
N PRO A 182 2.60 6.31 2.05
CA PRO A 182 2.73 6.20 3.51
C PRO A 182 1.65 6.98 4.28
N VAL A 183 1.66 6.94 5.61
CA VAL A 183 0.73 7.74 6.42
C VAL A 183 1.17 9.20 6.51
N SER A 184 0.25 10.08 6.92
CA SER A 184 0.56 11.41 7.46
C SER A 184 0.11 11.44 8.91
N THR A 185 1.01 11.74 9.83
CA THR A 185 0.72 11.83 11.27
C THR A 185 -0.10 13.07 11.62
N GLU A 186 0.08 14.16 10.87
CA GLU A 186 -0.83 15.31 10.93
C GLU A 186 -2.11 14.98 10.15
N PHE A 187 -3.24 14.92 10.86
CA PHE A 187 -4.53 14.53 10.31
C PHE A 187 -5.56 15.67 10.29
N ARG A 188 -5.26 16.80 10.93
CA ARG A 188 -6.13 17.98 10.96
C ARG A 188 -5.89 18.89 9.77
N ASP A 189 -4.66 18.95 9.28
CA ASP A 189 -4.31 19.69 8.07
C ASP A 189 -4.56 18.84 6.81
N LEU A 190 -5.81 18.86 6.33
CA LEU A 190 -6.21 18.11 5.14
C LEU A 190 -5.69 18.70 3.83
N ASP A 191 -5.31 19.98 3.80
CA ASP A 191 -4.74 20.63 2.62
C ASP A 191 -3.28 20.21 2.44
N ALA A 192 -2.49 20.18 3.52
CA ALA A 192 -1.16 19.59 3.52
C ALA A 192 -1.21 18.10 3.16
N PHE A 193 -2.19 17.37 3.70
CA PHE A 193 -2.41 15.97 3.33
C PHE A 193 -2.71 15.80 1.84
N ARG A 194 -3.55 16.65 1.24
CA ARG A 194 -3.83 16.65 -0.21
C ARG A 194 -2.56 16.89 -1.02
N ALA A 195 -1.82 17.96 -0.72
CA ALA A 195 -0.63 18.35 -1.45
C ALA A 195 0.44 17.24 -1.44
N THR A 196 0.69 16.64 -0.27
CA THR A 196 1.62 15.51 -0.14
C THR A 196 1.13 14.26 -0.88
N THR A 197 -0.17 13.97 -0.82
CA THR A 197 -0.79 12.84 -1.54
C THR A 197 -0.66 13.00 -3.07
N GLU A 198 -0.85 14.21 -3.60
CA GLU A 198 -0.64 14.51 -5.02
C GLU A 198 0.82 14.36 -5.44
N ARG A 199 1.76 14.78 -4.58
CA ARG A 199 3.20 14.56 -4.81
C ARG A 199 3.52 13.08 -4.89
N LEU A 200 2.98 12.27 -3.98
CA LEU A 200 3.21 10.82 -3.94
C LEU A 200 2.55 10.09 -5.13
N LYS A 201 1.36 10.51 -5.56
CA LYS A 201 0.76 10.04 -6.82
C LYS A 201 1.70 10.27 -8.00
N ARG A 202 2.33 11.45 -8.10
CA ARG A 202 3.30 11.75 -9.17
C ARG A 202 4.58 10.92 -9.08
N LEU A 203 4.99 10.49 -7.88
CA LEU A 203 6.14 9.59 -7.69
C LEU A 203 5.84 8.14 -8.09
N GLY A 204 4.57 7.78 -8.36
CA GLY A 204 4.18 6.45 -8.80
C GLY A 204 3.53 5.59 -7.72
N PHE A 205 3.26 6.15 -6.53
CA PHE A 205 2.40 5.47 -5.55
C PHE A 205 0.96 5.39 -6.04
N ARG A 206 0.23 4.41 -5.55
CA ARG A 206 -1.20 4.25 -5.85
C ARG A 206 -2.00 3.98 -4.58
N GLY A 207 -2.84 4.95 -4.24
CA GLY A 207 -3.58 4.99 -2.99
C GLY A 207 -2.76 5.56 -1.83
N ARG A 208 -3.41 5.79 -0.68
CA ARG A 208 -2.80 6.39 0.51
C ARG A 208 -3.21 5.64 1.77
N ALA A 209 -2.24 5.35 2.63
CA ALA A 209 -2.47 4.94 4.00
C ALA A 209 -2.98 6.13 4.83
N CYS A 210 -4.05 5.91 5.57
CA CYS A 210 -4.73 6.91 6.39
C CYS A 210 -4.73 6.42 7.83
N ILE A 211 -4.60 7.34 8.79
CA ILE A 211 -4.72 7.07 10.23
C ILE A 211 -5.99 7.68 10.82
N HIS A 212 -6.72 8.46 10.04
CA HIS A 212 -7.97 9.09 10.45
C HIS A 212 -9.01 9.07 9.31
N PRO A 213 -10.31 8.81 9.58
CA PRO A 213 -11.34 8.76 8.55
C PRO A 213 -11.46 10.03 7.69
N ALA A 214 -11.15 11.20 8.25
CA ALA A 214 -11.18 12.47 7.52
C ALA A 214 -10.18 12.54 6.33
N GLN A 215 -9.13 11.71 6.34
CA GLN A 215 -8.16 11.62 5.25
C GLN A 215 -8.70 10.81 4.05
N LEU A 216 -9.69 9.94 4.25
CA LEU A 216 -10.18 9.01 3.21
C LEU A 216 -10.77 9.75 2.00
N PRO A 217 -11.68 10.75 2.14
CA PRO A 217 -12.24 11.43 0.98
C PRO A 217 -11.17 12.19 0.18
N VAL A 218 -10.16 12.74 0.86
CA VAL A 218 -9.06 13.46 0.21
C VAL A 218 -8.20 12.49 -0.61
N ALA A 219 -7.76 11.39 0.00
CA ALA A 219 -6.99 10.36 -0.68
C ALA A 219 -7.74 9.74 -1.87
N ALA A 220 -9.01 9.36 -1.66
CA ALA A 220 -9.85 8.82 -2.72
C ALA A 220 -10.01 9.81 -3.88
N GLY A 221 -10.20 11.11 -3.58
CA GLY A 221 -10.29 12.15 -4.60
C GLY A 221 -9.01 12.30 -5.43
N VAL A 222 -7.84 12.33 -4.80
CA VAL A 222 -6.55 12.47 -5.50
C VAL A 222 -6.27 11.27 -6.42
N PHE A 223 -6.57 10.05 -5.96
CA PHE A 223 -6.30 8.82 -6.72
C PHE A 223 -7.43 8.42 -7.69
N THR A 224 -8.56 9.13 -7.69
CA THR A 224 -9.60 8.94 -8.70
C THR A 224 -9.24 9.78 -9.93
N PRO A 225 -9.07 9.17 -11.12
CA PRO A 225 -8.86 9.92 -12.34
C PRO A 225 -10.06 10.82 -12.64
N SER A 226 -9.79 12.05 -13.02
CA SER A 226 -10.81 12.96 -13.52
C SER A 226 -11.36 12.48 -14.89
N PRO A 227 -12.61 12.82 -15.23
CA PRO A 227 -13.15 12.53 -16.56
C PRO A 227 -12.26 13.07 -17.69
N ALA A 228 -11.63 14.24 -17.49
CA ALA A 228 -10.72 14.82 -18.46
C ALA A 228 -9.40 14.03 -18.61
N GLU A 229 -8.86 13.45 -17.53
CA GLU A 229 -7.70 12.56 -17.61
C GLU A 229 -8.04 11.26 -18.35
N LEU A 230 -9.20 10.68 -18.09
CA LEU A 230 -9.68 9.49 -18.78
C LEU A 230 -9.89 9.76 -20.27
N GLU A 231 -10.50 10.89 -20.62
CA GLU A 231 -10.76 11.24 -22.01
C GLU A 231 -9.45 11.46 -22.78
N ARG A 232 -8.50 12.20 -22.20
CA ARG A 232 -7.15 12.34 -22.79
C ARG A 232 -6.48 10.99 -22.99
N ALA A 233 -6.60 10.06 -22.04
CA ALA A 233 -6.04 8.72 -22.16
C ALA A 233 -6.70 7.93 -23.30
N ARG A 234 -8.02 7.99 -23.47
CA ARG A 234 -8.73 7.34 -24.59
C ARG A 234 -8.30 7.89 -25.92
N THR A 235 -8.27 9.21 -26.07
CA THR A 235 -7.83 9.88 -27.31
C THR A 235 -6.40 9.48 -27.67
N LEU A 236 -5.50 9.45 -26.69
CA LEU A 236 -4.11 9.09 -26.90
C LEU A 236 -3.95 7.63 -27.35
N VAL A 237 -4.68 6.70 -26.73
CA VAL A 237 -4.67 5.28 -27.10
C VAL A 237 -5.21 5.10 -28.53
N ALA A 238 -6.34 5.72 -28.86
CA ALA A 238 -6.95 5.62 -30.19
C ALA A 238 -6.04 6.20 -31.30
N ALA A 239 -5.40 7.35 -31.04
CA ALA A 239 -4.45 7.95 -31.96
C ALA A 239 -3.23 7.05 -32.21
N TYR A 240 -2.72 6.42 -31.15
CA TYR A 240 -1.60 5.49 -31.26
C TYR A 240 -1.94 4.22 -32.03
N GLU A 241 -3.11 3.63 -31.77
CA GLU A 241 -3.58 2.45 -32.50
C GLU A 241 -3.79 2.73 -33.99
N SER A 242 -4.27 3.94 -34.32
CA SER A 242 -4.36 4.40 -35.71
C SER A 242 -2.99 4.56 -36.37
N SER A 243 -2.01 5.11 -35.65
CA SER A 243 -0.63 5.24 -36.14
C SER A 243 0.02 3.88 -36.40
N LEU A 244 -0.17 2.92 -35.47
CA LEU A 244 0.30 1.55 -35.62
C LEU A 244 -0.32 0.86 -36.85
N ALA A 245 -1.63 1.03 -37.06
CA ALA A 245 -2.31 0.48 -38.24
C ALA A 245 -1.80 1.09 -39.55
N ALA A 246 -1.31 2.33 -39.53
CA ALA A 246 -0.66 3.00 -40.66
C ALA A 246 0.83 2.64 -40.82
N GLY A 247 1.37 1.74 -39.98
CA GLY A 247 2.75 1.27 -40.05
C GLY A 247 3.77 2.14 -39.31
N SER A 248 3.34 3.08 -38.46
CA SER A 248 4.23 3.90 -37.64
C SER A 248 4.12 3.54 -36.15
N GLY A 249 5.26 3.25 -35.52
CA GLY A 249 5.34 2.96 -34.08
C GLY A 249 5.35 4.20 -33.18
N VAL A 250 5.28 5.40 -33.78
CA VAL A 250 5.35 6.70 -33.11
C VAL A 250 4.39 7.70 -33.75
N LEU A 251 3.98 8.72 -32.99
CA LEU A 251 3.30 9.91 -33.51
C LEU A 251 3.71 11.16 -32.72
N VAL A 252 3.47 12.34 -33.28
CA VAL A 252 3.65 13.61 -32.58
C VAL A 252 2.27 14.07 -32.11
N GLY A 253 2.09 14.22 -30.80
CA GLY A 253 0.84 14.71 -30.22
C GLY A 253 0.62 16.19 -30.50
N ASP A 254 -0.59 16.68 -30.19
CA ASP A 254 -0.99 18.08 -30.42
C ASP A 254 -0.11 19.09 -29.64
N ASP A 255 0.53 18.64 -28.56
CA ASP A 255 1.49 19.42 -27.75
C ASP A 255 2.92 19.37 -28.31
N GLY A 256 3.13 18.78 -29.49
CA GLY A 256 4.43 18.64 -30.14
C GLY A 256 5.32 17.56 -29.53
N ARG A 257 4.81 16.73 -28.60
CA ARG A 257 5.60 15.66 -27.98
C ARG A 257 5.50 14.35 -28.73
N LEU A 258 6.60 13.60 -28.71
CA LEU A 258 6.63 12.23 -29.22
C LEU A 258 5.77 11.33 -28.33
N VAL A 259 4.90 10.56 -28.96
CA VAL A 259 4.07 9.52 -28.35
C VAL A 259 4.50 8.18 -28.94
N ASP A 260 4.92 7.29 -28.06
CA ASP A 260 5.31 5.92 -28.34
C ASP A 260 4.58 4.93 -27.40
N GLU A 261 4.88 3.64 -27.50
CA GLU A 261 4.27 2.60 -26.64
C GLU A 261 4.51 2.88 -25.14
N ALA A 262 5.64 3.49 -24.75
CA ALA A 262 5.93 3.76 -23.35
C ALA A 262 4.98 4.82 -22.78
N VAL A 263 4.69 5.87 -23.55
CA VAL A 263 3.70 6.91 -23.20
C VAL A 263 2.29 6.30 -23.16
N VAL A 264 1.93 5.50 -24.16
CA VAL A 264 0.58 4.91 -24.29
C VAL A 264 0.30 3.88 -23.20
N ARG A 265 1.32 3.13 -22.75
CA ARG A 265 1.22 2.20 -21.62
C ARG A 265 0.78 2.88 -20.32
N ALA A 266 1.12 4.16 -20.11
CA ALA A 266 0.62 4.91 -18.95
C ALA A 266 -0.88 5.22 -19.09
N ALA A 267 -1.32 5.64 -20.28
CA ALA A 267 -2.73 5.89 -20.58
C ALA A 267 -3.59 4.61 -20.48
N ARG A 268 -3.13 3.48 -21.04
CA ARG A 268 -3.81 2.18 -20.89
C ARG A 268 -3.97 1.79 -19.43
N ARG A 269 -2.92 1.95 -18.61
CA ARG A 269 -3.00 1.70 -17.17
C ARG A 269 -4.01 2.59 -16.45
N LEU A 270 -4.17 3.84 -16.91
CA LEU A 270 -5.18 4.77 -16.38
C LEU A 270 -6.62 4.37 -16.75
N LEU A 271 -6.83 3.68 -17.87
CA LEU A 271 -8.15 3.22 -18.30
C LEU A 271 -8.61 1.92 -17.62
N LEU A 272 -7.69 1.20 -16.96
CA LEU A 272 -7.96 -0.02 -16.18
C LEU A 272 -8.32 0.26 -14.71
N THR A 273 -8.43 1.53 -14.32
CA THR A 273 -8.60 1.95 -12.91
C THR A 273 -10.05 2.14 -12.53
#